data_AF-A0A968FUT7-F1
#
_entry.id   AF-A0A968FUT7-F1
#
_cell.length_a   1.000
_cell.length_b   1.000
_cell.length_c   1.000
_cell.angle_alpha   90.00
_cell.angle_beta   90.00
_cell.angle_gamma   90.00
#
_symmetry.space_group_name_H-M   'P 1'
#
loop_
_entity.id
_entity.type
_entity.pdbx_description
1 polymer ?
#
loop_
_entity_poly.entity_id
_entity_poly.type
_entity_poly.pdbx_seq_one_letter_code
_entity_poly.pdbx_strand_id
1 'polypeptide(L)'
;EVGAEDSIRETVEREGLREEEWVVGIHAGASLEDRRWPAASFADLADRLADRWNARILLFGVRSESALAEEIMQRMQRKDRVLNLTGQTRLAQLVAWLKRCRYLVSNDTGPMHLAAALGVKIVGLFFAHAHPYETAPYVPGNLIFQARIPCAPCSYGVHCNHIVCIHKVTPEQVCSMVETHARAGKWEVPPGLGSLPEVHIFETGTDPEDLLVLRPLLRHPVTLDDVFRTGYARLWPHVLSDIPGDLDEQRLTSLVSQLRNDYDCRLLTLLLPKIQEKIGVLQKLREWAEQGIRTAEQILQIEPGTGRGISPLKQLGDTVSRVDEEIGRIACTHPEIRPLADLFAKRKENLQGEDVRALAQGSQECYAKLDRESSFLRKILERVIREFEAGADGEGQAET
;
A
#
# COMPACT_ATOMS: atom_id res chain seq x y z
N GLU A 1 15.67 22.19 29.15
CA GLU A 1 14.52 21.41 28.62
C GLU A 1 13.27 21.53 29.49
N VAL A 2 13.37 21.52 30.82
CA VAL A 2 12.23 21.68 31.77
C VAL A 2 11.29 22.86 31.44
N GLY A 3 11.83 24.06 31.13
CA GLY A 3 10.99 25.24 30.82
C GLY A 3 10.22 25.22 29.49
N ALA A 4 10.56 24.31 28.56
CA ALA A 4 9.80 24.17 27.31
C ALA A 4 8.61 23.24 27.47
N GLU A 5 8.75 22.17 28.28
CA GLU A 5 7.66 21.24 28.59
C GLU A 5 6.61 21.88 29.50
N ASP A 6 7.03 22.70 30.47
CA ASP A 6 6.11 23.45 31.34
C ASP A 6 5.28 24.45 30.53
N SER A 7 5.89 25.17 29.58
CA SER A 7 5.17 26.07 28.65
C SER A 7 4.16 25.34 27.75
N ILE A 8 4.46 24.09 27.39
CA ILE A 8 3.57 23.25 26.57
C ILE A 8 2.39 22.75 27.42
N ARG A 9 2.63 22.30 28.66
CA ARG A 9 1.56 21.91 29.60
C ARG A 9 0.65 23.09 29.93
N GLU A 10 1.22 24.25 30.24
CA GLU A 10 0.46 25.48 30.49
C GLU A 10 -0.42 25.88 29.30
N THR A 11 0.06 25.72 28.07
CA THR A 11 -0.73 26.00 26.87
C THR A 11 -1.91 25.03 26.74
N VAL A 12 -1.71 23.75 27.02
CA VAL A 12 -2.78 22.73 26.95
C VAL A 12 -3.81 22.93 28.07
N GLU A 13 -3.35 23.24 29.27
CA GLU A 13 -4.19 23.49 30.45
C GLU A 13 -5.00 24.78 30.30
N ARG A 14 -4.41 25.84 29.71
CA ARG A 14 -5.08 27.12 29.48
C ARG A 14 -6.30 27.00 28.56
N GLU A 15 -6.27 26.12 27.58
CA GLU A 15 -7.40 25.89 26.66
C GLU A 15 -8.52 25.03 27.29
N GLY A 16 -8.37 24.62 28.56
CA GLY A 16 -9.46 24.08 29.37
C GLY A 16 -9.89 22.64 29.03
N LEU A 17 -9.05 21.86 28.35
CA LEU A 17 -9.34 20.44 28.10
C LEU A 17 -9.30 19.65 29.41
N ARG A 18 -10.45 19.11 29.81
CA ARG A 18 -10.53 18.24 31.00
C ARG A 18 -9.93 16.87 30.67
N GLU A 19 -9.30 16.21 31.65
CA GLU A 19 -8.70 14.87 31.43
C GLU A 19 -9.71 13.82 30.95
N GLU A 20 -10.96 13.95 31.38
CA GLU A 20 -12.07 13.04 31.06
C GLU A 20 -12.67 13.28 29.65
N GLU A 21 -12.28 14.36 28.96
CA GLU A 21 -12.91 14.71 27.67
C GLU A 21 -12.49 13.77 26.55
N TRP A 22 -13.46 13.40 25.73
CA TRP A 22 -13.23 12.56 24.56
C TRP A 22 -12.70 13.41 23.41
N VAL A 23 -11.37 13.46 23.28
CA VAL A 23 -10.70 14.33 22.30
C VAL A 23 -10.43 13.59 20.99
N VAL A 24 -10.87 14.18 19.88
CA VAL A 24 -10.58 13.71 18.52
C VAL A 24 -9.82 14.80 17.75
N GLY A 25 -8.65 14.44 17.26
CA GLY A 25 -7.89 15.28 16.34
C GLY A 25 -8.41 15.14 14.91
N ILE A 26 -8.43 16.24 14.16
CA ILE A 26 -8.64 16.26 12.72
C ILE A 26 -7.48 16.99 12.07
N HIS A 27 -6.77 16.33 11.15
CA HIS A 27 -5.82 16.99 10.25
C HIS A 27 -6.37 16.95 8.82
N ALA A 28 -7.05 18.03 8.42
CA ALA A 28 -7.76 18.10 7.15
C ALA A 28 -6.86 18.40 5.94
N GLY A 29 -5.64 18.86 6.20
CA GLY A 29 -4.64 19.21 5.19
C GLY A 29 -4.08 18.01 4.41
N ALA A 30 -3.40 18.32 3.30
CA ALA A 30 -2.59 17.37 2.53
C ALA A 30 -1.64 18.14 1.59
N SER A 31 -0.52 17.51 1.21
CA SER A 31 0.49 18.08 0.32
C SER A 31 -0.03 18.40 -1.08
N LEU A 32 -1.03 17.65 -1.54
CA LEU A 32 -1.76 17.88 -2.78
C LEU A 32 -3.26 18.01 -2.47
N GLU A 33 -3.94 18.95 -3.13
CA GLU A 33 -5.34 19.26 -2.83
C GLU A 33 -6.29 18.11 -3.18
N ASP A 34 -5.96 17.34 -4.22
CA ASP A 34 -6.73 16.19 -4.69
C ASP A 34 -6.75 15.01 -3.71
N ARG A 35 -5.83 14.99 -2.74
CA ARG A 35 -5.78 14.02 -1.64
C ARG A 35 -6.64 14.41 -0.46
N ARG A 36 -7.21 15.62 -0.44
CA ARG A 36 -7.97 16.13 0.71
C ARG A 36 -9.40 15.61 0.67
N TRP A 37 -9.85 15.06 1.78
CA TRP A 37 -11.27 14.87 1.99
C TRP A 37 -12.00 16.23 2.03
N PRO A 38 -13.26 16.34 1.57
CA PRO A 38 -13.93 17.63 1.48
C PRO A 38 -14.08 18.32 2.84
N ALA A 39 -13.93 19.65 2.87
CA ALA A 39 -14.14 20.45 4.08
C ALA A 39 -15.51 20.22 4.72
N ALA A 40 -16.55 20.08 3.88
CA ALA A 40 -17.90 19.75 4.33
C ALA A 40 -17.98 18.39 5.04
N SER A 41 -17.21 17.40 4.58
CA SER A 41 -17.19 16.08 5.19
C SER A 41 -16.47 16.08 6.54
N PHE A 42 -15.36 16.82 6.66
CA PHE A 42 -14.72 17.03 7.97
C PHE A 42 -15.64 17.76 8.96
N ALA A 43 -16.35 18.79 8.50
CA ALA A 43 -17.31 19.52 9.33
C ALA A 43 -18.45 18.62 9.84
N ASP A 44 -19.09 17.85 8.94
CA ASP A 44 -20.16 16.91 9.29
C ASP A 44 -19.65 15.82 10.26
N LEU A 45 -18.45 15.27 10.01
CA LEU A 45 -17.85 14.30 10.93
C LEU A 45 -17.62 14.89 12.33
N ALA A 46 -17.07 16.10 12.40
CA ALA A 46 -16.80 16.78 13.65
C ALA A 46 -18.10 17.06 14.45
N ASP A 47 -19.16 17.51 13.76
CA ASP A 47 -20.47 17.72 14.37
C ASP A 47 -21.09 16.40 14.88
N ARG A 48 -21.00 15.31 14.10
CA ARG A 48 -21.50 13.99 14.54
C ARG A 48 -20.79 13.47 15.78
N LEU A 49 -19.47 13.59 15.82
CA LEU A 49 -18.68 13.17 16.98
C LEU A 49 -18.98 14.04 18.20
N ALA A 50 -19.12 15.35 18.02
CA ALA A 50 -19.54 16.26 19.07
C ALA A 50 -20.92 15.89 19.63
N ASP A 51 -21.90 15.61 18.77
CA ASP A 51 -23.27 15.31 19.19
C ASP A 51 -23.43 13.95 19.85
N ARG A 52 -22.82 12.90 19.28
CA ARG A 52 -23.02 11.52 19.73
C ARG A 52 -22.12 11.13 20.90
N TRP A 53 -20.96 11.77 21.03
CA TRP A 53 -19.92 11.41 22.01
C TRP A 53 -19.49 12.56 22.90
N ASN A 54 -20.13 13.73 22.78
CA ASN A 54 -19.69 14.95 23.44
C ASN A 54 -18.20 15.22 23.16
N ALA A 55 -17.74 14.89 21.95
CA ALA A 55 -16.33 15.00 21.57
C ALA A 55 -15.84 16.44 21.67
N ARG A 56 -14.57 16.60 22.02
CA ARG A 56 -13.83 17.84 21.75
C ARG A 56 -12.99 17.63 20.50
N ILE A 57 -13.10 18.54 19.54
CA ILE A 57 -12.40 18.44 18.26
C ILE A 57 -11.18 19.36 18.28
N LEU A 58 -10.00 18.81 17.98
CA LEU A 58 -8.78 19.59 17.74
C LEU A 58 -8.52 19.64 16.24
N LEU A 59 -8.60 20.83 15.64
CA LEU A 59 -8.32 21.00 14.22
C LEU A 59 -6.86 21.38 14.04
N PHE A 60 -6.09 20.52 13.39
CA PHE A 60 -4.68 20.70 13.08
C PHE A 60 -4.47 21.10 11.62
N GLY A 61 -3.33 21.73 11.36
CA GLY A 61 -2.85 22.05 10.02
C GLY A 61 -1.71 23.06 10.08
N VAL A 62 -1.08 23.31 8.94
CA VAL A 62 -0.06 24.37 8.81
C VAL A 62 -0.72 25.71 8.48
N ARG A 63 0.03 26.81 8.60
CA ARG A 63 -0.50 28.17 8.35
C ARG A 63 -1.04 28.35 6.92
N SER A 64 -0.46 27.69 5.92
CA SER A 64 -0.98 27.74 4.54
C SER A 64 -2.35 27.06 4.37
N GLU A 65 -2.80 26.30 5.36
CA GLU A 65 -4.10 25.60 5.36
C GLU A 65 -5.18 26.37 6.13
N SER A 66 -4.90 27.60 6.58
CA SER A 66 -5.87 28.40 7.35
C SER A 66 -7.19 28.65 6.60
N ALA A 67 -7.16 28.80 5.26
CA ALA A 67 -8.38 28.95 4.47
C ALA A 67 -9.26 27.68 4.50
N LEU A 68 -8.64 26.50 4.45
CA LEU A 68 -9.34 25.22 4.60
C LEU A 68 -9.94 25.07 6.00
N ALA A 69 -9.17 25.42 7.04
CA ALA A 69 -9.64 25.35 8.41
C ALA A 69 -10.84 26.29 8.65
N GLU A 70 -10.79 27.50 8.09
CA GLU A 70 -11.90 28.45 8.15
C GLU A 70 -13.14 27.92 7.40
N GLU A 71 -12.97 27.31 6.22
CA GLU A 71 -14.09 26.69 5.49
C GLU A 71 -14.76 25.58 6.32
N ILE A 72 -13.98 24.73 6.98
CA ILE A 72 -14.50 23.69 7.89
C ILE A 72 -15.28 24.34 9.03
N MET A 73 -14.68 25.30 9.74
CA MET A 73 -15.31 26.01 10.85
C MET A 73 -16.60 26.75 10.44
N GLN A 74 -16.68 27.26 9.20
CA GLN A 74 -17.89 27.91 8.70
C GLN A 74 -19.04 26.93 8.47
N ARG A 75 -18.75 25.71 8.02
CA ARG A 75 -19.74 24.67 7.75
C ARG A 75 -20.22 23.94 9.01
N MET A 76 -19.43 23.94 10.07
CA MET A 76 -19.76 23.28 11.34
C MET A 76 -20.90 23.97 12.11
N GLN A 77 -21.72 23.16 12.77
CA GLN A 77 -22.78 23.59 13.68
C GLN A 77 -22.28 23.68 15.14
N ARG A 78 -21.37 22.80 15.55
CA ARG A 78 -20.84 22.70 16.93
C ARG A 78 -19.48 23.38 17.10
N LYS A 79 -19.39 24.65 16.70
CA LYS A 79 -18.13 25.43 16.73
C LYS A 79 -17.58 25.58 18.15
N ASP A 80 -18.46 25.62 19.15
CA ASP A 80 -18.12 25.69 20.56
C ASP A 80 -17.36 24.45 21.05
N ARG A 81 -17.43 23.32 20.33
CA ARG A 81 -16.74 22.04 20.61
C ARG A 81 -15.38 21.91 19.91
N VAL A 82 -14.95 22.91 19.15
CA VAL A 82 -13.71 22.86 18.36
C VAL A 82 -12.68 23.80 18.94
N LEU A 83 -11.42 23.35 18.96
CA LEU A 83 -10.25 24.20 19.13
C LEU A 83 -9.45 24.16 17.83
N ASN A 84 -9.39 25.31 17.14
CA ASN A 84 -8.62 25.45 15.91
C ASN A 84 -7.16 25.77 16.26
N LEU A 85 -6.27 24.82 15.98
CA LEU A 85 -4.82 24.89 16.21
C LEU A 85 -4.03 25.03 14.90
N THR A 86 -4.70 25.24 13.75
CA THR A 86 -4.07 25.38 12.44
C THR A 86 -3.08 26.55 12.43
N GLY A 87 -1.82 26.27 12.12
CA GLY A 87 -0.74 27.25 12.09
C GLY A 87 -0.32 27.80 13.46
N GLN A 88 -0.81 27.22 14.56
CA GLN A 88 -0.59 27.69 15.93
C GLN A 88 0.32 26.77 16.76
N THR A 89 0.76 25.65 16.20
CA THR A 89 1.63 24.68 16.88
C THR A 89 3.01 24.60 16.23
N ARG A 90 4.04 24.46 17.07
CA ARG A 90 5.34 23.91 16.67
C ARG A 90 5.34 22.40 16.89
N LEU A 91 6.35 21.69 16.36
CA LEU A 91 6.42 20.22 16.44
C LEU A 91 6.24 19.67 17.88
N ALA A 92 6.93 20.25 18.87
CA ALA A 92 6.80 19.80 20.27
C ALA A 92 5.38 20.04 20.85
N GLN A 93 4.74 21.16 20.49
CA GLN A 93 3.36 21.44 20.88
C GLN A 93 2.37 20.50 20.17
N LEU A 94 2.59 20.21 18.88
CA LEU A 94 1.79 19.25 18.13
C LEU A 94 1.85 17.87 18.79
N VAL A 95 3.04 17.39 19.18
CA VAL A 95 3.21 16.13 19.92
C VAL A 95 2.38 16.13 21.20
N ALA A 96 2.41 17.21 21.98
CA ALA A 96 1.65 17.29 23.22
C ALA A 96 0.13 17.29 23.01
N TRP A 97 -0.36 18.01 21.99
CA TRP A 97 -1.77 17.98 21.63
C TRP A 97 -2.21 16.61 21.10
N LEU A 98 -1.40 15.97 20.24
CA LEU A 98 -1.69 14.65 19.70
C LEU A 98 -1.80 13.60 20.82
N LYS A 99 -0.93 13.65 21.85
CA LYS A 99 -1.01 12.75 23.01
C LYS A 99 -2.33 12.84 23.79
N ARG A 100 -3.09 13.94 23.65
CA ARG A 100 -4.43 14.08 24.23
C ARG A 100 -5.53 13.46 23.38
N CYS A 101 -5.29 13.25 22.08
CA CYS A 101 -6.26 12.68 21.18
C CYS A 101 -6.41 11.17 21.40
N ARG A 102 -7.64 10.69 21.50
CA ARG A 102 -7.93 9.26 21.42
C ARG A 102 -7.88 8.75 19.99
N TYR A 103 -8.35 9.58 19.07
CA TYR A 103 -8.32 9.33 17.63
C TYR A 103 -7.75 10.53 16.89
N LEU A 104 -7.03 10.29 15.79
CA LEU A 104 -6.71 11.30 14.78
C LEU A 104 -7.34 10.88 13.45
N VAL A 105 -8.23 11.70 12.92
CA VAL A 105 -8.75 11.55 11.56
C VAL A 105 -7.89 12.42 10.64
N SER A 106 -7.27 11.82 9.62
CA SER A 106 -6.31 12.52 8.77
C SER A 106 -6.29 11.97 7.36
N ASN A 107 -6.02 12.83 6.38
CA ASN A 107 -5.51 12.35 5.08
C ASN A 107 -4.08 11.77 5.26
N ASP A 108 -3.53 11.17 4.22
CA ASP A 108 -2.12 10.74 4.17
C ASP A 108 -1.15 11.94 4.32
N THR A 109 -0.64 12.15 5.55
CA THR A 109 0.22 13.29 5.93
C THR A 109 1.23 12.94 7.02
N GLY A 110 2.28 13.76 7.17
CA GLY A 110 3.27 13.59 8.25
C GLY A 110 2.69 13.51 9.67
N PRO A 111 1.73 14.39 10.07
CA PRO A 111 1.09 14.32 11.38
C PRO A 111 0.36 13.00 11.67
N MET A 112 -0.17 12.32 10.64
CA MET A 112 -0.75 10.98 10.79
C MET A 112 0.27 9.98 11.34
N HIS A 113 1.46 9.93 10.74
CA HIS A 113 2.54 9.02 11.16
C HIS A 113 3.07 9.39 12.55
N LEU A 114 3.22 10.68 12.83
CA LEU A 114 3.64 11.16 14.14
C LEU A 114 2.66 10.72 15.23
N ALA A 115 1.35 10.88 15.00
CA ALA A 115 0.32 10.46 15.93
C ALA A 115 0.30 8.93 16.13
N ALA A 116 0.48 8.16 15.06
CA ALA A 116 0.57 6.70 15.16
C ALA A 116 1.75 6.24 16.04
N ALA A 117 2.92 6.88 15.88
CA ALA A 117 4.10 6.60 16.71
C ALA A 117 3.90 6.97 18.20
N LEU A 118 2.96 7.89 18.50
CA LEU A 118 2.56 8.26 19.86
C LEU A 118 1.48 7.33 20.44
N GLY A 119 1.04 6.31 19.70
CA GLY A 119 0.00 5.38 20.13
C GLY A 119 -1.43 5.89 19.94
N VAL A 120 -1.62 7.05 19.30
CA VAL A 120 -2.95 7.58 18.95
C VAL A 120 -3.56 6.72 17.86
N LYS A 121 -4.84 6.36 17.99
CA LYS A 121 -5.53 5.56 16.98
C LYS A 121 -5.83 6.42 15.75
N ILE A 122 -5.33 5.98 14.60
CA ILE A 122 -5.50 6.70 13.34
C ILE A 122 -6.74 6.21 12.61
N VAL A 123 -7.49 7.17 12.07
CA VAL A 123 -8.47 6.96 11.01
C VAL A 123 -7.95 7.67 9.76
N GLY A 124 -7.24 6.92 8.93
CA GLY A 124 -6.54 7.40 7.75
C GLY A 124 -7.44 7.42 6.53
N LEU A 125 -7.43 8.52 5.78
CA LEU A 125 -8.21 8.73 4.56
C LEU A 125 -7.27 8.80 3.36
N PHE A 126 -7.34 7.82 2.47
CA PHE A 126 -6.44 7.67 1.33
C PHE A 126 -7.19 7.88 0.02
N PHE A 127 -6.87 8.98 -0.67
CA PHE A 127 -7.49 9.38 -1.93
C PHE A 127 -6.46 9.74 -3.00
N ALA A 128 -6.92 9.82 -4.25
CA ALA A 128 -6.10 10.09 -5.42
C ALA A 128 -4.87 9.14 -5.46
N HIS A 129 -3.66 9.70 -5.42
CA HIS A 129 -2.39 8.97 -5.47
C HIS A 129 -1.90 8.46 -4.12
N ALA A 130 -2.65 8.63 -3.03
CA ALA A 130 -2.26 8.10 -1.73
C ALA A 130 -2.55 6.59 -1.69
N HIS A 131 -1.49 5.78 -1.68
CA HIS A 131 -1.56 4.33 -1.59
C HIS A 131 -1.29 3.87 -0.15
N PRO A 132 -2.27 3.27 0.55
CA PRO A 132 -2.08 2.85 1.94
C PRO A 132 -1.07 1.70 2.06
N TYR A 133 -0.87 0.90 1.00
CA TYR A 133 0.17 -0.12 0.98
C TYR A 133 1.60 0.47 1.01
N GLU A 134 1.76 1.76 0.68
CA GLU A 134 3.04 2.47 0.73
C GLU A 134 3.22 3.28 2.02
N THR A 135 2.13 3.87 2.52
CA THR A 135 2.18 4.96 3.51
C THR A 135 1.14 4.85 4.63
N ALA A 136 0.42 3.74 4.76
CA ALA A 136 -0.38 3.55 5.97
C ALA A 136 0.52 3.49 7.22
N PRO A 137 0.01 3.86 8.40
CA PRO A 137 0.74 3.68 9.64
C PRO A 137 1.21 2.23 9.84
N TYR A 138 2.52 2.05 10.03
CA TYR A 138 3.14 0.74 10.25
C TYR A 138 2.77 0.15 11.62
N VAL A 139 2.29 0.99 12.55
CA VAL A 139 1.77 0.53 13.84
C VAL A 139 0.42 -0.20 13.63
N PRO A 140 0.23 -1.39 14.21
CA PRO A 140 -1.04 -2.12 14.13
C PRO A 140 -2.24 -1.43 14.79
N GLY A 141 -3.44 -1.80 14.34
CA GLY A 141 -4.72 -1.44 14.94
C GLY A 141 -5.21 -0.05 14.56
N ASN A 142 -4.78 0.48 13.40
CA ASN A 142 -5.28 1.72 12.82
C ASN A 142 -6.29 1.45 11.72
N LEU A 143 -7.25 2.35 11.53
CA LEU A 143 -8.32 2.21 10.55
C LEU A 143 -7.98 3.01 9.28
N ILE A 144 -8.12 2.39 8.12
CA ILE A 144 -7.78 3.00 6.84
C ILE A 144 -8.98 2.93 5.90
N PHE A 145 -9.39 4.07 5.37
CA PHE A 145 -10.38 4.18 4.32
C PHE A 145 -9.70 4.49 2.98
N GLN A 146 -10.11 3.79 1.94
CA GLN A 146 -9.68 4.05 0.57
C GLN A 146 -10.87 3.89 -0.39
N ALA A 147 -10.98 4.75 -1.39
CA ALA A 147 -11.97 4.57 -2.45
C ALA A 147 -11.68 3.30 -3.27
N ARG A 148 -12.71 2.48 -3.50
CA ARG A 148 -12.68 1.28 -4.33
C ARG A 148 -13.44 1.53 -5.63
N ILE A 149 -12.79 2.20 -6.57
CA ILE A 149 -13.37 2.51 -7.88
C ILE A 149 -12.34 2.25 -8.98
N PRO A 150 -12.75 2.05 -10.25
CA PRO A 150 -11.84 1.62 -11.31
C PRO A 150 -10.61 2.51 -11.53
N CYS A 151 -10.68 3.81 -11.19
CA CYS A 151 -9.59 4.75 -11.34
C CYS A 151 -8.76 4.97 -10.06
N ALA A 152 -9.15 4.41 -8.91
CA ALA A 152 -8.51 4.68 -7.63
C ALA A 152 -7.96 3.39 -6.97
N PRO A 153 -6.81 3.47 -6.31
CA PRO A 153 -5.91 4.62 -6.23
C PRO A 153 -5.23 4.93 -7.58
N CYS A 154 -5.02 6.21 -7.87
CA CYS A 154 -4.48 6.67 -9.15
C CYS A 154 -2.94 6.47 -9.21
N SER A 155 -2.33 6.33 -10.39
CA SER A 155 -0.86 6.25 -10.55
C SER A 155 -0.17 7.61 -10.43
N TYR A 156 0.96 7.71 -9.72
CA TYR A 156 1.67 8.98 -9.47
C TYR A 156 1.83 9.85 -10.73
N GLY A 157 1.52 11.14 -10.62
CA GLY A 157 1.69 12.12 -11.70
C GLY A 157 0.54 12.20 -12.71
N VAL A 158 -0.54 11.43 -12.54
CA VAL A 158 -1.73 11.54 -13.39
C VAL A 158 -2.57 12.74 -12.98
N HIS A 159 -2.86 13.64 -13.93
CA HIS A 159 -3.79 14.74 -13.67
C HIS A 159 -5.23 14.23 -13.63
N CYS A 160 -5.93 14.45 -12.51
CA CYS A 160 -7.31 14.04 -12.33
C CYS A 160 -8.28 15.15 -12.74
N ASN A 161 -9.12 14.87 -13.74
CA ASN A 161 -10.15 15.82 -14.17
C ASN A 161 -11.42 15.80 -13.29
N HIS A 162 -11.61 14.75 -12.49
CA HIS A 162 -12.79 14.58 -11.66
C HIS A 162 -12.48 13.74 -10.42
N ILE A 163 -12.24 14.41 -9.29
CA ILE A 163 -11.82 13.80 -8.03
C ILE A 163 -13.04 13.18 -7.33
N VAL A 164 -13.58 12.11 -7.90
CA VAL A 164 -14.77 11.43 -7.35
C VAL A 164 -14.46 10.55 -6.15
N CYS A 165 -13.20 10.13 -5.99
CA CYS A 165 -12.77 9.19 -4.95
C CYS A 165 -12.98 9.75 -3.53
N ILE A 166 -12.76 11.06 -3.33
CA ILE A 166 -12.93 11.72 -2.03
C ILE A 166 -14.38 11.71 -1.52
N HIS A 167 -15.35 11.46 -2.40
CA HIS A 167 -16.77 11.41 -2.06
C HIS A 167 -17.27 9.99 -1.74
N LYS A 168 -16.44 8.95 -1.94
CA LYS A 168 -16.84 7.56 -1.68
C LYS A 168 -16.85 7.23 -0.20
N VAL A 169 -15.97 7.87 0.56
CA VAL A 169 -15.93 7.77 2.02
C VAL A 169 -16.81 8.87 2.62
N THR A 170 -17.78 8.49 3.44
CA THR A 170 -18.76 9.42 4.03
C THR A 170 -18.50 9.66 5.52
N PRO A 171 -18.93 10.82 6.06
CA PRO A 171 -18.84 11.10 7.49
C PRO A 171 -19.56 10.08 8.38
N GLU A 172 -20.68 9.53 7.93
CA GLU A 172 -21.36 8.47 8.68
C GLU A 172 -20.50 7.22 8.76
N GLN A 173 -19.90 6.76 7.65
CA GLN A 173 -19.02 5.59 7.67
C GLN A 173 -17.85 5.75 8.65
N VAL A 174 -17.17 6.90 8.60
CA VAL A 174 -16.06 7.20 9.49
C VAL A 174 -16.54 7.26 10.95
N CYS A 175 -17.64 7.97 11.21
CA CYS A 175 -18.20 8.10 12.54
C CYS A 175 -18.58 6.71 13.10
N SER A 176 -19.38 5.92 12.38
CA SER A 176 -19.84 4.61 12.85
C SER A 176 -18.68 3.66 13.18
N MET A 177 -17.61 3.64 12.38
CA MET A 177 -16.44 2.81 12.68
C MET A 177 -15.69 3.29 13.93
N VAL A 178 -15.59 4.60 14.15
CA VAL A 178 -15.06 5.15 15.41
C VAL A 178 -15.94 4.74 16.59
N GLU A 179 -17.27 4.76 16.44
CA GLU A 179 -18.18 4.34 17.50
C GLU A 179 -18.02 2.88 17.88
N THR A 180 -17.92 1.98 16.89
CA THR A 180 -17.78 0.54 17.16
C THR A 180 -16.49 0.26 17.92
N HIS A 181 -15.36 0.84 17.49
CA HIS A 181 -14.11 0.71 18.23
C HIS A 181 -14.16 1.40 19.60
N ALA A 182 -14.80 2.56 19.73
CA ALA A 182 -14.87 3.26 21.00
C ALA A 182 -15.65 2.45 22.06
N ARG A 183 -16.69 1.70 21.65
CA ARG A 183 -17.49 0.83 22.51
C ARG A 183 -16.88 -0.56 22.75
N ALA A 184 -16.40 -1.21 21.68
CA ALA A 184 -16.00 -2.62 21.72
C ALA A 184 -14.48 -2.83 21.81
N GLY A 185 -13.67 -1.79 21.59
CA GLY A 185 -12.20 -1.88 21.57
C GLY A 185 -11.62 -2.55 20.32
N LYS A 186 -12.45 -2.84 19.31
CA LYS A 186 -12.07 -3.44 18.03
C LYS A 186 -12.81 -2.78 16.87
N TRP A 187 -12.18 -2.74 15.70
CA TRP A 187 -12.80 -2.21 14.49
C TRP A 187 -13.78 -3.23 13.92
N GLU A 188 -15.07 -2.91 13.92
CA GLU A 188 -16.11 -3.74 13.35
C GLU A 188 -17.02 -2.91 12.47
N VAL A 189 -17.33 -3.44 11.28
CA VAL A 189 -18.30 -2.82 10.38
C VAL A 189 -19.69 -3.03 10.97
N PRO A 190 -20.42 -1.96 11.34
CA PRO A 190 -21.73 -2.10 11.94
C PRO A 190 -22.75 -2.61 10.89
N PRO A 191 -23.71 -3.49 11.27
CA PRO A 191 -24.68 -4.04 10.32
C PRO A 191 -25.50 -2.98 9.57
N GLY A 192 -25.71 -1.81 10.16
CA GLY A 192 -26.46 -0.70 9.57
C GLY A 192 -25.72 0.09 8.48
N LEU A 193 -24.43 -0.16 8.25
CA LEU A 193 -23.64 0.58 7.26
C LEU A 193 -23.90 0.13 5.81
N GLY A 194 -24.71 -0.91 5.61
CA GLY A 194 -25.10 -1.43 4.31
C GLY A 194 -23.93 -2.05 3.53
N SER A 195 -24.17 -2.34 2.25
CA SER A 195 -23.10 -2.75 1.33
C SER A 195 -22.26 -1.53 0.95
N LEU A 196 -20.94 -1.66 1.03
CA LEU A 196 -19.97 -0.59 0.75
C LEU A 196 -19.07 -0.96 -0.45
N PRO A 197 -19.62 -1.20 -1.65
CA PRO A 197 -18.87 -1.77 -2.77
C PRO A 197 -17.78 -0.85 -3.33
N GLU A 198 -17.91 0.46 -3.07
CA GLU A 198 -17.00 1.51 -3.56
C GLU A 198 -16.00 1.99 -2.51
N VAL A 199 -15.86 1.29 -1.37
CA VAL A 199 -14.93 1.65 -0.31
C VAL A 199 -14.20 0.41 0.20
N HIS A 200 -12.88 0.52 0.30
CA HIS A 200 -12.08 -0.35 1.13
C HIS A 200 -11.98 0.23 2.54
N ILE A 201 -12.15 -0.65 3.54
CA ILE A 201 -11.88 -0.36 4.93
C ILE A 201 -10.88 -1.41 5.41
N PHE A 202 -9.71 -0.97 5.85
CA PHE A 202 -8.66 -1.84 6.36
C PHE A 202 -8.34 -1.55 7.82
N GLU A 203 -7.93 -2.58 8.54
CA GLU A 203 -7.17 -2.45 9.78
C GLU A 203 -5.69 -2.71 9.49
N THR A 204 -4.81 -1.82 9.96
CA THR A 204 -3.37 -2.06 9.88
C THR A 204 -2.94 -3.17 10.83
N GLY A 205 -2.02 -4.00 10.41
CA GLY A 205 -1.46 -5.10 11.19
C GLY A 205 -0.04 -5.41 10.76
N THR A 206 0.55 -6.41 11.40
CA THR A 206 1.81 -7.01 10.98
C THR A 206 1.63 -8.50 10.71
N ASP A 207 2.44 -9.03 9.80
CA ASP A 207 2.61 -10.47 9.62
C ASP A 207 3.76 -11.01 10.51
N PRO A 208 4.02 -12.33 10.52
CA PRO A 208 5.11 -12.91 11.33
C PRO A 208 6.53 -12.45 10.97
N GLU A 209 6.70 -11.74 9.85
CA GLU A 209 7.97 -11.16 9.39
C GLU A 209 8.05 -9.66 9.69
N ASP A 210 7.15 -9.16 10.56
CA ASP A 210 7.00 -7.75 10.96
C ASP A 210 6.71 -6.79 9.79
N LEU A 211 6.16 -7.32 8.69
CA LEU A 211 5.75 -6.52 7.54
C LEU A 211 4.35 -5.96 7.72
N LEU A 212 4.12 -4.74 7.24
CA LEU A 212 2.80 -4.11 7.24
C LEU A 212 1.79 -4.95 6.44
N VAL A 213 0.66 -5.25 7.09
CA VAL A 213 -0.51 -5.89 6.47
C VAL A 213 -1.69 -4.94 6.58
N LEU A 214 -2.45 -4.79 5.50
CA LEU A 214 -3.75 -4.15 5.52
C LEU A 214 -4.83 -5.23 5.50
N ARG A 215 -5.43 -5.51 6.66
CA ARG A 215 -6.48 -6.52 6.81
C ARG A 215 -7.82 -5.91 6.44
N PRO A 216 -8.50 -6.37 5.38
CA PRO A 216 -9.79 -5.81 4.99
C PRO A 216 -10.86 -6.18 6.03
N LEU A 217 -11.56 -5.16 6.52
CA LEU A 217 -12.76 -5.33 7.37
C LEU A 217 -14.02 -5.57 6.51
N LEU A 218 -13.91 -5.35 5.21
CA LEU A 218 -14.92 -5.66 4.19
C LEU A 218 -14.33 -6.62 3.16
N ARG A 219 -14.92 -7.81 3.04
CA ARG A 219 -14.52 -8.79 2.03
C ARG A 219 -15.13 -8.43 0.67
N HIS A 220 -14.29 -7.95 -0.23
CA HIS A 220 -14.65 -7.69 -1.62
C HIS A 220 -14.30 -8.88 -2.51
N PRO A 221 -14.94 -9.04 -3.69
CA PRO A 221 -14.53 -10.04 -4.67
C PRO A 221 -13.05 -9.90 -4.99
N VAL A 222 -12.33 -11.01 -4.89
CA VAL A 222 -10.90 -11.09 -5.20
C VAL A 222 -10.65 -10.69 -6.66
N THR A 223 -9.59 -9.93 -6.88
CA THR A 223 -9.12 -9.49 -8.19
C THR A 223 -7.77 -10.10 -8.53
N LEU A 224 -7.35 -9.99 -9.79
CA LEU A 224 -6.03 -10.43 -10.20
C LEU A 224 -4.93 -9.63 -9.48
N ASP A 225 -5.14 -8.34 -9.29
CA ASP A 225 -4.22 -7.46 -8.55
C ASP A 225 -4.04 -7.90 -7.10
N ASP A 226 -5.10 -8.38 -6.44
CA ASP A 226 -5.02 -8.89 -5.06
C ASP A 226 -4.13 -10.14 -4.97
N VAL A 227 -4.24 -11.04 -5.96
CA VAL A 227 -3.39 -12.25 -6.05
C VAL A 227 -1.93 -11.87 -6.25
N PHE A 228 -1.64 -10.99 -7.21
CA PHE A 228 -0.28 -10.54 -7.49
C PHE A 228 0.31 -9.71 -6.35
N ARG A 229 -0.45 -8.80 -5.74
CA ARG A 229 0.00 -8.01 -4.58
C ARG A 229 0.38 -8.91 -3.42
N THR A 230 -0.44 -9.93 -3.12
CA THR A 230 -0.12 -10.92 -2.08
C THR A 230 1.12 -11.73 -2.43
N GLY A 231 1.29 -12.11 -3.70
CA GLY A 231 2.48 -12.80 -4.18
C GLY A 231 3.76 -11.95 -4.05
N TYR A 232 3.71 -10.70 -4.50
CA TYR A 232 4.83 -9.76 -4.41
C TYR A 232 5.20 -9.43 -2.96
N ALA A 233 4.22 -9.32 -2.06
CA ALA A 233 4.47 -9.12 -0.64
C ALA A 233 5.31 -10.24 -0.02
N ARG A 234 5.27 -11.46 -0.57
CA ARG A 234 6.15 -12.58 -0.17
C ARG A 234 7.46 -12.66 -0.94
N LEU A 235 7.44 -12.25 -2.20
CA LEU A 235 8.61 -12.29 -3.07
C LEU A 235 9.63 -11.22 -2.70
N TRP A 236 9.22 -9.97 -2.47
CA TRP A 236 10.16 -8.86 -2.28
C TRP A 236 11.04 -8.97 -1.03
N PRO A 237 10.55 -9.35 0.15
CA PRO A 237 11.42 -9.54 1.32
C PRO A 237 12.53 -10.56 1.05
N HIS A 238 12.22 -11.64 0.34
CA HIS A 238 13.16 -12.67 -0.04
C HIS A 238 14.21 -12.17 -1.04
N VAL A 239 13.75 -11.44 -2.07
CA VAL A 239 14.61 -10.86 -3.12
C VAL A 239 15.51 -9.75 -2.60
N LEU A 240 14.98 -8.85 -1.77
CA LEU A 240 15.72 -7.68 -1.28
C LEU A 240 16.67 -8.02 -0.13
N SER A 241 16.42 -9.12 0.57
CA SER A 241 17.31 -9.61 1.65
C SER A 241 18.29 -10.69 1.18
N ASP A 242 18.33 -10.99 -0.14
CA ASP A 242 19.12 -12.06 -0.77
C ASP A 242 19.04 -13.40 0.01
N ILE A 243 17.85 -13.73 0.53
CA ILE A 243 17.64 -14.99 1.28
C ILE A 243 17.73 -16.15 0.27
N PRO A 244 18.54 -17.19 0.52
CA PRO A 244 18.63 -18.33 -0.39
C PRO A 244 17.47 -19.31 -0.19
N GLY A 245 17.04 -19.96 -1.27
CA GLY A 245 16.05 -21.05 -1.26
C GLY A 245 14.73 -20.68 -1.95
N ASP A 246 13.78 -21.61 -1.98
CA ASP A 246 12.40 -21.34 -2.36
C ASP A 246 11.55 -21.04 -1.11
N LEU A 247 10.32 -20.52 -1.29
CA LEU A 247 9.35 -20.55 -0.20
C LEU A 247 9.09 -21.99 0.24
N ASP A 248 9.13 -22.21 1.55
CA ASP A 248 8.64 -23.46 2.12
C ASP A 248 7.12 -23.62 1.87
N GLU A 249 6.65 -24.86 1.90
CA GLU A 249 5.25 -25.21 1.63
C GLU A 249 4.27 -24.57 2.64
N GLN A 250 4.76 -24.28 3.86
CA GLN A 250 3.97 -23.65 4.92
C GLN A 250 3.67 -22.19 4.57
N ARG A 251 4.66 -21.43 4.11
CA ARG A 251 4.50 -20.04 3.65
C ARG A 251 3.57 -19.96 2.44
N LEU A 252 3.70 -20.87 1.49
CA LEU A 252 2.81 -20.96 0.32
C LEU A 252 1.35 -21.25 0.73
N THR A 253 1.14 -22.15 1.69
CA THR A 253 -0.20 -22.48 2.21
C THR A 253 -0.80 -21.32 3.01
N SER A 254 0.02 -20.58 3.76
CA SER A 254 -0.42 -19.38 4.48
C SER A 254 -0.89 -18.28 3.53
N LEU A 255 -0.28 -18.13 2.36
CA LEU A 255 -0.67 -17.13 1.37
C LEU A 255 -2.09 -17.38 0.83
N VAL A 256 -2.40 -18.63 0.48
CA VAL A 256 -3.73 -18.97 -0.04
C VAL A 256 -4.80 -18.80 1.05
N SER A 257 -4.48 -19.22 2.27
CA SER A 257 -5.34 -18.99 3.44
C SER A 257 -5.60 -17.50 3.66
N GLN A 258 -4.58 -16.65 3.49
CA GLN A 258 -4.72 -15.20 3.58
C GLN A 258 -5.70 -14.66 2.53
N LEU A 259 -5.56 -15.05 1.25
CA LEU A 259 -6.49 -14.63 0.20
C LEU A 259 -7.94 -15.02 0.53
N ARG A 260 -8.16 -16.24 1.05
CA ARG A 260 -9.50 -16.71 1.47
C ARG A 260 -10.07 -15.94 2.65
N ASN A 261 -9.23 -15.49 3.57
CA ASN A 261 -9.67 -14.72 4.73
C ASN A 261 -9.99 -13.27 4.36
N ASP A 262 -9.14 -12.66 3.52
CA ASP A 262 -9.18 -11.24 3.21
C ASP A 262 -10.22 -10.90 2.12
N TYR A 263 -10.49 -11.82 1.19
CA TYR A 263 -11.34 -11.53 0.02
C TYR A 263 -12.49 -12.52 -0.10
N ASP A 264 -13.54 -12.12 -0.82
CA ASP A 264 -14.58 -13.03 -1.29
C ASP A 264 -14.08 -13.78 -2.52
N CYS A 265 -13.77 -15.07 -2.34
CA CYS A 265 -13.18 -15.91 -3.38
C CYS A 265 -14.21 -16.73 -4.17
N ARG A 266 -15.52 -16.52 -3.98
CA ARG A 266 -16.59 -17.29 -4.67
C ARG A 266 -16.47 -17.26 -6.19
N LEU A 267 -15.96 -16.15 -6.74
CA LEU A 267 -15.80 -15.95 -8.18
C LEU A 267 -14.35 -16.10 -8.66
N LEU A 268 -13.44 -16.63 -7.82
CA LEU A 268 -12.04 -16.79 -8.20
C LEU A 268 -11.85 -17.74 -9.39
N THR A 269 -12.75 -18.70 -9.60
CA THR A 269 -12.75 -19.59 -10.77
C THR A 269 -12.72 -18.82 -12.10
N LEU A 270 -13.32 -17.62 -12.14
CA LEU A 270 -13.29 -16.72 -13.30
C LEU A 270 -11.90 -16.09 -13.55
N LEU A 271 -11.03 -16.08 -12.54
CA LEU A 271 -9.65 -15.59 -12.63
C LEU A 271 -8.65 -16.69 -12.97
N LEU A 272 -8.96 -17.97 -12.75
CA LEU A 272 -8.02 -19.08 -13.01
C LEU A 272 -7.45 -19.08 -14.44
N PRO A 273 -8.24 -18.88 -15.52
CA PRO A 273 -7.68 -18.82 -16.87
C PRO A 273 -6.67 -17.69 -17.05
N LYS A 274 -6.92 -16.52 -16.41
CA LYS A 274 -6.01 -15.39 -16.44
C LYS A 274 -4.73 -15.69 -15.66
N ILE A 275 -4.84 -16.32 -14.48
CA ILE A 275 -3.67 -16.74 -13.69
C ILE A 275 -2.83 -17.74 -14.49
N GLN A 276 -3.47 -18.70 -15.16
CA GLN A 276 -2.80 -19.69 -16.01
C GLN A 276 -2.07 -19.04 -17.19
N GLU A 277 -2.67 -18.05 -17.82
CA GLU A 277 -2.01 -17.24 -18.85
C GLU A 277 -0.73 -16.60 -18.30
N LYS A 278 -0.80 -15.97 -17.12
CA LYS A 278 0.37 -15.31 -16.50
C LYS A 278 1.47 -16.29 -16.10
N ILE A 279 1.12 -17.52 -15.66
CA ILE A 279 2.09 -18.60 -15.43
C ILE A 279 2.89 -18.89 -16.71
N GLY A 280 2.20 -18.99 -17.85
CA GLY A 280 2.84 -19.18 -19.15
C GLY A 280 3.75 -18.01 -19.55
N VAL A 281 3.35 -16.76 -19.24
CA VAL A 281 4.17 -15.57 -19.49
C VAL A 281 5.42 -15.55 -18.60
N LEU A 282 5.29 -15.90 -17.31
CA LEU A 282 6.44 -16.04 -16.42
C LEU A 282 7.42 -17.11 -16.92
N GLN A 283 6.92 -18.21 -17.49
CA GLN A 283 7.77 -19.22 -18.11
C GLN A 283 8.54 -18.67 -19.32
N LYS A 284 7.90 -17.88 -20.19
CA LYS A 284 8.60 -17.19 -21.30
C LYS A 284 9.67 -16.22 -20.80
N LEU A 285 9.39 -15.50 -19.71
CA LEU A 285 10.34 -14.57 -19.10
C LEU A 285 11.61 -15.30 -18.62
N ARG A 286 11.44 -16.51 -18.08
CA ARG A 286 12.56 -17.41 -17.72
C ARG A 286 13.35 -17.89 -18.92
N GLU A 287 12.69 -18.28 -20.01
CA GLU A 287 13.35 -18.70 -21.25
C GLU A 287 14.25 -17.59 -21.83
N TRP A 288 13.77 -16.34 -21.79
CA TRP A 288 14.58 -15.18 -22.15
C TRP A 288 15.75 -14.94 -21.20
N ALA A 289 15.52 -15.05 -19.89
CA ALA A 289 16.60 -14.94 -18.89
C ALA A 289 17.68 -16.01 -19.12
N GLU A 290 17.30 -17.27 -19.33
CA GLU A 290 18.23 -18.36 -19.64
C GLU A 290 19.02 -18.12 -20.93
N GLN A 291 18.39 -17.55 -21.96
CA GLN A 291 19.10 -17.14 -23.17
C GLN A 291 20.12 -16.02 -22.88
N GLY A 292 19.74 -15.04 -22.06
CA GLY A 292 20.64 -13.98 -21.61
C GLY A 292 21.85 -14.53 -20.84
N ILE A 293 21.63 -15.47 -19.92
CA ILE A 293 22.69 -16.17 -19.18
C ILE A 293 23.67 -16.85 -20.14
N ARG A 294 23.16 -17.70 -21.05
CA ARG A 294 24.00 -18.40 -22.03
C ARG A 294 24.80 -17.44 -22.91
N THR A 295 24.19 -16.33 -23.32
CA THR A 295 24.86 -15.31 -24.15
C THR A 295 25.97 -14.62 -23.37
N ALA A 296 25.73 -14.28 -22.10
CA ALA A 296 26.75 -13.69 -21.23
C ALA A 296 27.92 -14.65 -20.97
N GLU A 297 27.65 -15.94 -20.76
CA GLU A 297 28.68 -16.98 -20.64
C GLU A 297 29.55 -17.10 -21.88
N GLN A 298 28.95 -17.01 -23.07
CA GLN A 298 29.69 -17.00 -24.33
C GLN A 298 30.62 -15.79 -24.44
N ILE A 299 30.19 -14.61 -23.97
CA ILE A 299 31.05 -13.41 -23.93
C ILE A 299 32.24 -13.63 -22.98
N LEU A 300 32.02 -14.21 -21.80
CA LEU A 300 33.07 -14.50 -20.82
C LEU A 300 34.13 -15.49 -21.32
N GLN A 301 33.75 -16.38 -22.25
CA GLN A 301 34.65 -17.35 -22.88
C GLN A 301 35.54 -16.76 -23.98
N ILE A 302 35.29 -15.52 -24.44
CA ILE A 302 36.14 -14.87 -25.46
C ILE A 302 37.49 -14.46 -24.85
N GLU A 303 38.57 -14.92 -25.48
CA GLU A 303 39.95 -14.56 -25.08
C GLU A 303 40.33 -13.14 -25.52
N PRO A 304 40.89 -12.30 -24.63
CA PRO A 304 41.38 -10.97 -25.00
C PRO A 304 42.53 -11.06 -26.01
N GLY A 305 42.49 -10.26 -27.08
CA GLY A 305 43.66 -9.99 -27.93
C GLY A 305 43.79 -10.81 -29.22
N THR A 306 42.87 -11.73 -29.53
CA THR A 306 42.83 -12.31 -30.88
C THR A 306 42.08 -11.34 -31.81
N GLY A 307 42.76 -10.78 -32.81
CA GLY A 307 42.20 -9.80 -33.77
C GLY A 307 40.99 -10.28 -34.62
N ARG A 308 40.39 -11.44 -34.29
CA ARG A 308 39.16 -12.00 -34.84
C ARG A 308 37.93 -11.79 -33.94
N GLY A 309 38.07 -11.22 -32.73
CA GLY A 309 37.03 -11.17 -31.70
C GLY A 309 35.95 -10.07 -31.80
N ILE A 310 36.13 -9.05 -32.64
CA ILE A 310 35.19 -7.90 -32.68
C ILE A 310 33.83 -8.28 -33.28
N SER A 311 33.80 -9.08 -34.35
CA SER A 311 32.53 -9.48 -34.99
C SER A 311 31.68 -10.43 -34.13
N PRO A 312 32.25 -11.47 -33.49
CA PRO A 312 31.49 -12.32 -32.57
C PRO A 312 31.01 -11.58 -31.33
N LEU A 313 31.85 -10.72 -30.74
CA LEU A 313 31.47 -9.94 -29.56
C LEU A 313 30.31 -8.98 -29.87
N LYS A 314 30.35 -8.32 -31.04
CA LYS A 314 29.25 -7.47 -31.50
C LYS A 314 27.94 -8.27 -31.66
N GLN A 315 27.98 -9.45 -32.29
CA GLN A 315 26.80 -10.30 -32.46
C GLN A 315 26.19 -10.78 -31.12
N LEU A 316 27.04 -11.11 -30.16
CA LEU A 316 26.60 -11.47 -28.81
C LEU A 316 26.00 -10.25 -28.09
N GLY A 317 26.62 -9.07 -28.22
CA GLY A 317 26.08 -7.80 -27.73
C GLY A 317 24.69 -7.50 -28.31
N ASP A 318 24.52 -7.61 -29.62
CA ASP A 318 23.21 -7.44 -30.29
C ASP A 318 22.18 -8.46 -29.78
N THR A 319 22.62 -9.68 -29.45
CA THR A 319 21.75 -10.70 -28.86
C THR A 319 21.32 -10.33 -27.44
N VAL A 320 22.23 -9.83 -26.60
CA VAL A 320 21.92 -9.32 -25.25
C VAL A 320 20.88 -8.20 -25.35
N SER A 321 21.09 -7.21 -26.22
CA SER A 321 20.15 -6.11 -26.42
C SER A 321 18.76 -6.60 -26.84
N ARG A 322 18.69 -7.57 -27.77
CA ARG A 322 17.42 -8.17 -28.18
C ARG A 322 16.71 -8.90 -27.03
N VAL A 323 17.45 -9.64 -26.19
CA VAL A 323 16.88 -10.30 -25.02
C VAL A 323 16.30 -9.26 -24.05
N ASP A 324 17.04 -8.18 -23.78
CA ASP A 324 16.60 -7.09 -22.91
C ASP A 324 15.32 -6.41 -23.46
N GLU A 325 15.26 -6.18 -24.78
CA GLU A 325 14.08 -5.64 -25.45
C GLU A 325 12.85 -6.55 -25.32
N GLU A 326 13.00 -7.86 -25.50
CA GLU A 326 11.89 -8.81 -25.39
C GLU A 326 11.36 -8.92 -23.95
N ILE A 327 12.26 -8.89 -22.96
CA ILE A 327 11.87 -8.78 -21.54
C ILE A 327 11.05 -7.50 -21.30
N GLY A 328 11.49 -6.37 -21.85
CA GLY A 328 10.76 -5.10 -21.78
C GLY A 328 9.40 -5.15 -22.47
N ARG A 329 9.28 -5.84 -23.62
CA ARG A 329 8.00 -6.00 -24.33
C ARG A 329 6.97 -6.77 -23.51
N ILE A 330 7.38 -7.84 -22.82
CA ILE A 330 6.52 -8.59 -21.90
C ILE A 330 5.95 -7.67 -20.81
N ALA A 331 6.79 -6.79 -20.26
CA ALA A 331 6.39 -5.84 -19.22
C ALA A 331 5.30 -4.86 -19.70
N CYS A 332 5.34 -4.46 -20.97
CA CYS A 332 4.35 -3.58 -21.58
C CYS A 332 3.00 -4.26 -21.81
N THR A 333 2.96 -5.57 -22.07
CA THR A 333 1.72 -6.30 -22.36
C THR A 333 1.11 -7.00 -21.15
N HIS A 334 1.89 -7.21 -20.09
CA HIS A 334 1.44 -7.87 -18.85
C HIS A 334 1.77 -7.02 -17.61
N PRO A 335 0.89 -6.06 -17.25
CA PRO A 335 1.12 -5.12 -16.14
C PRO A 335 1.44 -5.77 -14.79
N GLU A 336 0.88 -6.95 -14.52
CA GLU A 336 1.05 -7.68 -13.27
C GLU A 336 2.46 -8.31 -13.15
N ILE A 337 3.12 -8.56 -14.28
CA ILE A 337 4.48 -9.13 -14.36
C ILE A 337 5.53 -8.03 -14.50
N ARG A 338 5.12 -6.84 -14.95
CA ARG A 338 5.98 -5.67 -15.13
C ARG A 338 6.95 -5.39 -13.97
N PRO A 339 6.57 -5.49 -12.68
CA PRO A 339 7.51 -5.24 -11.58
C PRO A 339 8.80 -6.07 -11.63
N LEU A 340 8.75 -7.33 -12.12
CA LEU A 340 9.94 -8.17 -12.30
C LEU A 340 10.87 -7.62 -13.39
N ALA A 341 10.29 -7.25 -14.53
CA ALA A 341 11.04 -6.73 -15.67
C ALA A 341 11.62 -5.32 -15.39
N ASP A 342 10.86 -4.46 -14.69
CA ASP A 342 11.32 -3.14 -14.29
C ASP A 342 12.50 -3.25 -13.30
N LEU A 343 12.45 -4.19 -12.34
CA LEU A 343 13.56 -4.42 -11.42
C LEU A 343 14.80 -4.99 -12.13
N PHE A 344 14.61 -5.90 -13.08
CA PHE A 344 15.68 -6.38 -13.95
C PHE A 344 16.36 -5.25 -14.73
N ALA A 345 15.56 -4.39 -15.39
CA ALA A 345 16.07 -3.26 -16.15
C ALA A 345 16.85 -2.29 -15.25
N LYS A 346 16.35 -1.99 -14.04
CA LYS A 346 17.06 -1.13 -13.08
C LYS A 346 18.40 -1.71 -12.63
N ARG A 347 18.50 -3.03 -12.45
CA ARG A 347 19.79 -3.68 -12.13
C ARG A 347 20.78 -3.58 -13.30
N LYS A 348 20.31 -3.76 -14.52
CA LYS A 348 21.12 -3.61 -15.75
C LYS A 348 21.61 -2.18 -15.95
N GLU A 349 20.76 -1.18 -15.71
CA GLU A 349 21.12 0.24 -15.75
C GLU A 349 22.22 0.62 -14.74
N ASN A 350 22.33 -0.12 -13.63
CA ASN A 350 23.35 0.10 -12.61
C ASN A 350 24.72 -0.51 -12.95
N LEU A 351 24.84 -1.28 -14.05
CA LEU A 351 26.13 -1.78 -14.51
C LEU A 351 26.95 -0.63 -15.10
N GLN A 352 28.17 -0.43 -14.60
CA GLN A 352 29.05 0.68 -14.98
C GLN A 352 30.42 0.18 -15.46
N GLY A 353 31.11 1.03 -16.23
CA GLY A 353 32.47 0.78 -16.72
C GLY A 353 32.52 0.30 -18.16
N GLU A 354 33.75 0.07 -18.64
CA GLU A 354 34.03 -0.34 -20.03
C GLU A 354 34.59 -1.77 -20.11
N ASP A 355 34.83 -2.43 -18.97
CA ASP A 355 35.30 -3.81 -18.93
C ASP A 355 34.18 -4.78 -19.36
N VAL A 356 34.31 -5.27 -20.60
CA VAL A 356 33.38 -6.21 -21.23
C VAL A 356 33.16 -7.46 -20.36
N ARG A 357 34.18 -7.98 -19.69
CA ARG A 357 34.02 -9.18 -18.85
C ARG A 357 33.22 -8.86 -17.60
N ALA A 358 33.51 -7.73 -16.95
CA ALA A 358 32.74 -7.29 -15.78
C ALA A 358 31.26 -7.02 -16.14
N LEU A 359 31.00 -6.37 -17.28
CA LEU A 359 29.64 -6.13 -17.78
C LEU A 359 28.90 -7.42 -18.13
N ALA A 360 29.59 -8.41 -18.70
CA ALA A 360 29.02 -9.72 -19.00
C ALA A 360 28.67 -10.49 -17.73
N GLN A 361 29.55 -10.50 -16.73
CA GLN A 361 29.29 -11.13 -15.43
C GLN A 361 28.11 -10.46 -14.72
N GLY A 362 28.08 -9.13 -14.65
CA GLY A 362 26.95 -8.40 -14.06
C GLY A 362 25.64 -8.64 -14.81
N SER A 363 25.67 -8.73 -16.14
CA SER A 363 24.49 -9.10 -16.94
C SER A 363 24.01 -10.52 -16.64
N GLN A 364 24.92 -11.49 -16.53
CA GLN A 364 24.60 -12.87 -16.16
C GLN A 364 23.89 -12.92 -14.80
N GLU A 365 24.40 -12.19 -13.80
CA GLU A 365 23.78 -12.09 -12.48
C GLU A 365 22.37 -11.47 -12.53
N CYS A 366 22.17 -10.43 -13.35
CA CYS A 366 20.86 -9.81 -13.55
C CYS A 366 19.85 -10.82 -14.12
N TYR A 367 20.22 -11.57 -15.17
CA TYR A 367 19.34 -12.60 -15.74
C TYR A 367 19.08 -13.75 -14.75
N ALA A 368 20.09 -14.19 -14.00
CA ALA A 368 19.92 -15.23 -13.00
C ALA A 368 18.96 -14.80 -11.88
N LYS A 369 18.99 -13.52 -11.46
CA LYS A 369 17.99 -12.97 -10.52
C LYS A 369 16.59 -12.97 -11.14
N LEU A 370 16.44 -12.51 -12.38
CA LEU A 370 15.14 -12.51 -13.09
C LEU A 370 14.54 -13.91 -13.22
N ASP A 371 15.33 -14.93 -13.56
CA ASP A 371 14.86 -16.32 -13.66
C ASP A 371 14.33 -16.83 -12.30
N ARG A 372 15.10 -16.62 -11.23
CA ARG A 372 14.71 -17.02 -9.87
C ARG A 372 13.42 -16.34 -9.43
N GLU A 373 13.33 -15.03 -9.63
CA GLU A 373 12.15 -14.22 -9.27
C GLU A 373 10.91 -14.65 -10.04
N SER A 374 11.06 -14.90 -11.34
CA SER A 374 9.98 -15.38 -12.21
C SER A 374 9.51 -16.78 -11.79
N SER A 375 10.46 -17.67 -11.47
CA SER A 375 10.17 -19.02 -10.96
C SER A 375 9.41 -18.98 -9.63
N PHE A 376 9.83 -18.10 -8.72
CA PHE A 376 9.21 -17.91 -7.42
C PHE A 376 7.76 -17.45 -7.54
N LEU A 377 7.52 -16.39 -8.31
CA LEU A 377 6.16 -15.90 -8.53
C LEU A 377 5.30 -16.95 -9.24
N ARG A 378 5.87 -17.69 -10.21
CA ARG A 378 5.16 -18.77 -10.90
C ARG A 378 4.70 -19.85 -9.92
N LYS A 379 5.56 -20.31 -9.01
CA LYS A 379 5.20 -21.30 -7.98
C LYS A 379 4.07 -20.83 -7.08
N ILE A 380 4.05 -19.54 -6.72
CA ILE A 380 2.93 -18.94 -5.97
C ILE A 380 1.63 -19.05 -6.77
N LEU A 381 1.63 -18.65 -8.04
CA LEU A 381 0.44 -18.70 -8.88
C LEU A 381 -0.04 -20.15 -9.12
N GLU A 382 0.88 -21.09 -9.35
CA GLU A 382 0.59 -22.52 -9.48
C GLU A 382 -0.03 -23.09 -8.18
N ARG A 383 0.43 -22.63 -7.01
CA ARG A 383 -0.17 -23.00 -5.72
C ARG A 383 -1.59 -22.45 -5.59
N VAL A 384 -1.82 -21.20 -5.97
CA VAL A 384 -3.15 -20.59 -5.96
C VAL A 384 -4.11 -21.41 -6.82
N ILE A 385 -3.74 -21.76 -8.06
CA ILE A 385 -4.59 -22.59 -8.93
C ILE A 385 -4.94 -23.92 -8.25
N ARG A 386 -3.93 -24.68 -7.82
CA ARG A 386 -4.13 -26.02 -7.22
C ARG A 386 -5.07 -26.00 -6.01
N GLU A 387 -4.87 -25.06 -5.10
CA GLU A 387 -5.66 -24.99 -3.86
C GLU A 387 -7.11 -24.60 -4.11
N PHE A 388 -7.37 -23.73 -5.10
CA PHE A 388 -8.73 -23.29 -5.39
C PHE A 388 -9.49 -24.24 -6.32
N GLU A 389 -8.81 -24.99 -7.18
CA GLU A 389 -9.41 -26.13 -7.89
C GLU A 389 -9.79 -27.25 -6.92
N ALA A 390 -8.89 -27.62 -5.99
CA ALA A 390 -9.15 -28.66 -5.00
C ALA A 390 -10.31 -28.30 -4.03
N GLY A 391 -10.54 -27.01 -3.78
CA GLY A 391 -11.67 -26.54 -2.97
C GLY A 391 -13.03 -26.62 -3.68
N ALA A 392 -13.06 -26.45 -5.00
CA ALA A 392 -14.29 -26.52 -5.78
C ALA A 392 -14.87 -27.95 -5.85
N ASP A 393 -13.99 -28.96 -5.85
CA ASP A 393 -14.39 -30.38 -5.84
C ASP A 393 -14.93 -30.83 -4.46
N GLY A 394 -14.58 -30.14 -3.38
CA GLY A 394 -14.99 -30.46 -2.00
C GLY A 394 -16.35 -29.87 -1.59
N GLU A 395 -16.72 -28.69 -2.09
CA GLU A 395 -18.03 -28.07 -1.82
C GLU A 395 -19.17 -28.75 -2.60
N GLY A 396 -18.87 -29.38 -3.75
CA GLY A 396 -19.84 -30.12 -4.57
C GLY A 396 -20.31 -31.47 -4.00
N GLN A 397 -19.70 -31.97 -2.91
CA GLN A 397 -20.10 -33.22 -2.24
C GLN A 397 -20.87 -33.00 -0.93
N ALA A 398 -21.03 -31.74 -0.48
CA ALA A 398 -21.73 -31.40 0.76
C ALA A 398 -23.20 -30.99 0.54
N GLU A 399 -23.65 -30.85 -0.71
CA GLU A 399 -25.04 -30.48 -1.07
C GLU A 399 -25.79 -31.56 -1.89
N THR A 400 -25.56 -32.84 -1.61
CA THR A 400 -26.42 -33.95 -2.11
C THR A 400 -26.98 -34.82 -1.02
#